data_AF-A0A0S7EPF7-F1
#
_entry.id   AF-A0A0S7EPF7-F1
#
_cell.length_a   1.000
_cell.length_b   1.000
_cell.length_c   1.000
_cell.angle_alpha   90.00
_cell.angle_beta   90.00
_cell.angle_gamma   90.00
#
_symmetry.space_group_name_H-M   'P 1'
#
loop_
_entity.id
_entity.type
_entity.pdbx_description
1 polymer ?
#
loop_
_entity_poly.entity_id
_entity_poly.type
_entity_poly.pdbx_seq_one_letter_code
_entity_poly.pdbx_strand_id
1 'polypeptide(L)'
;GRFISVMKFRPLVWQTSHPYLLVDRMEDLTDPEQVRTDPKCDRTVSLYGYLRGAHLKNKGQVHIPGVGDFQVGDVGFLSDPCPLPDAQKKRALNEKERLLYAPMAGVGGLVYDKDAVYIDLPASHVNQLQVHAS
;
A
#
# COMPACT_ATOMS: atom_id res chain seq x y z
N GLY A 1 -17.13 14.87 -13.04
CA GLY A 1 -16.12 15.10 -12.00
C GLY A 1 -14.81 15.61 -12.57
N ARG A 2 -14.71 16.92 -12.88
CA ARG A 2 -13.46 17.58 -13.34
C ARG A 2 -12.76 18.37 -12.23
N PHE A 3 -13.43 18.56 -11.09
CA PHE A 3 -12.97 19.48 -10.06
C PHE A 3 -11.72 18.96 -9.32
N ILE A 4 -11.62 17.65 -9.08
CA ILE A 4 -10.47 17.03 -8.43
C ILE A 4 -9.26 16.84 -9.35
N SER A 5 -9.47 16.71 -10.67
CA SER A 5 -8.39 16.48 -11.62
C SER A 5 -7.63 17.75 -12.01
N VAL A 6 -8.21 18.93 -11.78
CA VAL A 6 -7.61 20.22 -12.05
C VAL A 6 -7.49 20.99 -10.73
N MET A 7 -6.56 20.55 -9.88
CA MET A 7 -6.29 21.19 -8.59
C MET A 7 -4.90 21.80 -8.55
N LYS A 8 -4.81 22.99 -7.93
CA LYS A 8 -3.53 23.62 -7.55
C LYS A 8 -3.36 23.46 -6.05
N PHE A 9 -2.34 22.72 -5.65
CA PHE A 9 -2.03 22.53 -4.23
C PHE A 9 -1.33 23.76 -3.66
N ARG A 10 -1.71 24.13 -2.44
CA ARG A 10 -0.98 25.15 -1.68
C ARG A 10 0.11 24.45 -0.87
N PRO A 11 1.38 24.86 -1.00
CA PRO A 11 2.45 24.26 -0.21
C PRO A 11 2.25 24.65 1.27
N LEU A 12 2.08 23.65 2.13
CA LEU A 12 2.03 23.84 3.58
C LEU A 12 3.45 23.73 4.14
N VAL A 13 3.82 24.67 5.00
CA VAL A 13 5.16 24.73 5.61
C VAL A 13 5.55 23.37 6.20
N TRP A 14 4.68 22.79 7.02
CA TRP A 14 4.92 21.49 7.65
C TRP A 14 5.20 20.36 6.64
N GLN A 15 4.39 20.27 5.58
CA GLN A 15 4.55 19.23 4.56
C GLN A 15 5.84 19.41 3.75
N THR A 16 6.28 20.66 3.54
CA THR A 16 7.53 20.93 2.82
C THR A 16 8.78 20.75 3.68
N SER A 17 8.67 20.89 5.01
CA SER A 17 9.82 20.85 5.92
C SER A 17 10.04 19.49 6.59
N HIS A 18 9.04 18.60 6.61
CA HIS A 18 9.14 17.30 7.27
C HIS A 18 8.94 16.16 6.27
N PRO A 19 9.78 15.11 6.29
CA PRO A 19 9.50 13.88 5.57
C PRO A 19 8.32 13.17 6.24
N TYR A 20 7.37 12.68 5.45
CA TYR A 20 6.28 11.85 5.95
C TYR A 20 5.90 10.80 4.92
N LEU A 21 5.40 9.68 5.40
CA LEU A 21 4.98 8.55 4.57
C LEU A 21 3.53 8.22 4.92
N LEU A 22 2.70 8.12 3.89
CA LEU A 22 1.36 7.55 4.03
C LEU A 22 1.49 6.07 3.69
N VAL A 23 1.33 5.21 4.70
CA VAL A 23 1.47 3.76 4.54
C VAL A 23 0.26 3.23 3.78
N ASP A 24 0.50 2.54 2.67
CA ASP A 24 -0.52 1.83 1.90
C ASP A 24 -0.48 0.31 2.10
N ARG A 25 0.67 -0.23 2.53
CA ARG A 25 0.88 -1.66 2.82
C ARG A 25 1.79 -1.84 4.04
N MET A 26 1.45 -2.81 4.88
CA MET A 26 2.18 -3.15 6.10
C MET A 26 2.43 -4.65 6.14
N GLU A 27 3.63 -5.06 6.52
CA GLU A 27 4.01 -6.46 6.72
C GLU A 27 4.63 -6.66 8.11
N ASP A 28 4.26 -7.75 8.78
CA ASP A 28 4.89 -8.19 10.03
C ASP A 28 6.04 -9.13 9.68
N LEU A 29 7.27 -8.75 10.03
CA LEU A 29 8.49 -9.52 9.80
C LEU A 29 8.93 -10.30 11.05
N THR A 30 8.14 -10.31 12.11
CA THR A 30 8.46 -11.02 13.34
C THR A 30 8.38 -12.53 13.12
N ASP A 31 9.30 -13.28 13.75
CA ASP A 31 9.29 -14.74 13.72
C ASP A 31 7.95 -15.31 14.23
N PRO A 32 7.22 -16.09 13.41
CA PRO A 32 5.95 -16.69 13.82
C PRO A 32 6.03 -17.51 15.11
N GLU A 33 7.16 -18.17 15.39
CA GLU A 33 7.33 -18.95 16.62
C GLU A 33 7.46 -18.06 17.87
N GLN A 34 8.07 -16.88 17.73
CA GLN A 34 8.11 -15.88 18.80
C GLN A 34 6.72 -15.35 19.10
N VAL A 35 5.94 -15.04 18.06
CA VAL A 35 4.55 -14.58 18.21
C VAL A 35 3.65 -15.66 18.81
N ARG A 36 3.90 -16.93 18.48
CA ARG A 36 3.16 -18.08 19.04
C ARG A 36 3.43 -18.27 20.53
N THR A 37 4.69 -18.07 20.95
CA THR A 37 5.12 -18.27 22.34
C THR A 37 4.79 -17.06 23.22
N ASP A 38 5.00 -15.85 22.71
CA ASP A 38 4.63 -14.59 23.36
C ASP A 38 3.86 -13.69 22.38
N PRO A 39 2.51 -13.70 22.46
CA PRO A 39 1.68 -12.86 21.58
C PRO A 39 1.93 -11.34 21.74
N LYS A 40 2.51 -10.90 22.86
CA LYS A 40 2.76 -9.49 23.18
C LYS A 40 4.23 -9.07 22.98
N CYS A 41 5.04 -9.91 22.35
CA CYS A 41 6.42 -9.59 22.05
C CYS A 41 6.54 -8.35 21.14
N ASP A 42 7.69 -7.70 21.19
CA ASP A 42 8.02 -6.60 20.29
C ASP A 42 8.05 -7.10 18.84
N ARG A 43 7.28 -6.45 17.97
CA ARG A 43 7.16 -6.82 16.56
C ARG A 43 8.11 -6.01 15.70
N THR A 44 8.71 -6.66 14.70
CA THR A 44 9.41 -5.97 13.61
C THR A 44 8.47 -5.83 12.44
N VAL A 45 8.21 -4.60 11.99
CA VAL A 45 7.25 -4.32 10.92
C VAL A 45 7.91 -3.56 9.77
N SER A 46 7.53 -3.93 8.54
CA SER A 46 7.88 -3.19 7.34
C SER A 46 6.68 -2.39 6.86
N LEU A 47 6.92 -1.09 6.63
CA LEU A 47 5.91 -0.15 6.18
C LEU A 47 6.24 0.31 4.76
N TYR A 48 5.28 0.21 3.86
CA TYR A 48 5.41 0.57 2.46
C TYR A 48 4.49 1.72 2.12
N GLY A 49 4.96 2.60 1.25
CA GLY A 49 4.18 3.71 0.73
C GLY A 49 5.06 4.75 0.06
N TYR A 50 4.43 5.82 -0.41
CA TYR A 50 5.13 6.91 -1.07
C TYR A 50 5.68 7.91 -0.03
N LEU A 51 6.99 8.15 -0.08
CA LEU A 51 7.61 9.22 0.68
C LEU A 51 7.18 10.58 0.11
N ARG A 52 6.72 11.47 1.00
CA ARG A 52 6.27 12.82 0.67
C ARG A 52 6.99 13.85 1.53
N GLY A 53 6.99 15.09 1.05
CA GLY A 53 7.60 16.22 1.75
C GLY A 53 9.12 16.28 1.55
N ALA A 54 9.86 16.43 2.65
CA ALA A 54 11.32 16.53 2.62
C ALA A 54 12.00 15.14 2.48
N HIS A 55 13.32 15.13 2.35
CA HIS A 55 14.10 13.89 2.27
C HIS A 55 14.18 13.18 3.63
N LEU A 56 13.89 11.88 3.65
CA LEU A 56 14.02 11.05 4.85
C LEU A 56 15.49 10.69 5.07
N LYS A 57 16.03 10.99 6.24
CA LYS A 57 17.39 10.59 6.62
C LYS A 57 17.41 9.12 7.03
N ASN A 58 18.45 8.40 6.62
CA ASN A 58 18.67 7.03 7.07
C ASN A 58 18.85 6.99 8.60
N LYS A 59 18.29 5.97 9.26
CA LYS A 59 18.30 5.77 10.72
C LYS A 59 17.69 6.92 11.54
N GLY A 60 16.83 7.72 10.92
CA GLY A 60 16.08 8.78 11.60
C GLY A 60 15.08 8.24 12.62
N GLN A 61 14.65 9.10 13.54
CA GLN A 61 13.48 8.84 14.38
C GLN A 61 12.20 9.16 13.59
N VAL A 62 11.18 8.34 13.78
CA VAL A 62 9.86 8.48 13.16
C VAL A 62 8.79 8.39 14.23
N HIS A 63 7.75 9.21 14.07
CA HIS A 63 6.55 9.14 14.89
C HIS A 63 5.44 8.44 14.10
N ILE A 64 4.85 7.40 14.69
CA ILE A 64 3.67 6.73 14.15
C ILE A 64 2.46 7.22 14.96
N PRO A 65 1.55 7.99 14.34
CA PRO A 65 0.37 8.51 15.04
C PRO A 65 -0.44 7.40 15.69
N GLY A 66 -0.68 7.53 17.01
CA GLY A 66 -1.44 6.55 17.79
C GLY A 66 -0.65 5.34 18.28
N VAL A 67 0.62 5.19 17.89
CA VAL A 67 1.50 4.10 18.33
C VAL A 67 2.66 4.63 19.18
N GLY A 68 3.42 5.60 18.67
CA GLY A 68 4.55 6.19 19.40
C GLY A 68 5.75 6.56 18.51
N ASP A 69 6.87 6.85 19.17
CA ASP A 69 8.15 7.21 18.54
C ASP A 69 9.06 5.99 18.40
N PHE A 70 9.63 5.79 17.22
CA PHE A 70 10.48 4.65 16.88
C PHE A 70 11.72 5.08 16.11
N GLN A 71 12.77 4.27 16.16
CA GLN A 71 13.95 4.43 15.30
C GLN A 71 13.82 3.54 14.06
N VAL A 72 14.07 4.11 12.89
CA VAL A 72 14.03 3.35 11.63
C VAL A 72 15.24 2.41 11.55
N GLY A 73 14.98 1.12 11.35
CA GLY A 73 16.02 0.09 11.17
C GLY A 73 16.70 0.19 9.81
N ASP A 74 15.92 0.13 8.73
CA ASP A 74 16.39 0.22 7.34
C ASP A 74 15.38 0.97 6.44
N VAL A 75 15.88 1.53 5.34
CA VAL A 75 15.08 2.22 4.32
C VAL A 75 15.51 1.75 2.93
N GLY A 76 14.58 1.10 2.22
CA GLY A 76 14.77 0.66 0.84
C GLY A 76 13.88 1.44 -0.14
N PHE A 77 14.37 1.60 -1.38
CA PHE A 77 13.59 2.14 -2.49
C PHE A 77 13.01 0.99 -3.31
N LEU A 78 11.74 1.12 -3.70
CA LEU A 78 11.05 0.18 -4.58
C LEU A 78 10.61 0.88 -5.87
N SER A 79 10.39 0.09 -6.92
CA SER A 79 9.79 0.58 -8.17
C SER A 79 8.37 1.05 -7.93
N ASP A 80 7.98 2.17 -8.56
CA ASP A 80 6.63 2.72 -8.48
C ASP A 80 5.60 1.71 -9.02
N PRO A 81 4.65 1.22 -8.20
CA PRO A 81 3.61 0.29 -8.66
C PRO A 81 2.57 0.95 -9.58
N CYS A 82 2.49 2.28 -9.59
CA CYS A 82 1.56 3.05 -10.40
C CYS A 82 2.27 4.20 -11.13
N PRO A 83 3.15 3.89 -12.10
CA PRO A 83 3.94 4.90 -12.78
C PRO A 83 3.04 5.84 -13.60
N LEU A 84 3.46 7.10 -13.69
CA LEU A 84 2.81 8.09 -14.53
C LEU A 84 3.02 7.73 -16.02
N PRO A 85 2.01 7.95 -16.88
CA PRO A 85 2.15 7.70 -18.31
C PRO A 85 3.16 8.67 -18.95
N ASP A 86 4.09 8.14 -19.75
CA ASP A 86 5.19 8.89 -20.40
C ASP A 86 4.71 10.01 -21.35
N ALA A 87 3.51 9.85 -21.92
CA ALA A 87 3.00 10.72 -22.98
C ALA A 87 2.22 11.93 -22.44
N GLN A 88 2.93 12.98 -22.03
CA GLN A 88 2.34 14.27 -21.60
C GLN A 88 1.43 14.98 -22.63
N LYS A 89 1.34 14.49 -23.88
CA LYS A 89 0.62 15.16 -24.98
C LYS A 89 -0.82 14.68 -25.23
N LYS A 90 -1.30 13.63 -24.55
CA LYS A 90 -2.69 13.16 -24.74
C LYS A 90 -3.64 13.86 -23.77
N ARG A 91 -4.77 14.37 -24.29
CA ARG A 91 -5.82 15.05 -23.50
C ARG A 91 -6.71 14.08 -22.70
N ALA A 92 -6.59 12.77 -22.94
CA ALA A 92 -7.34 11.73 -22.26
C ALA A 92 -6.44 10.52 -22.00
N LEU A 93 -6.66 9.84 -20.86
CA LEU A 93 -6.03 8.55 -20.56
C LEU A 93 -6.82 7.41 -21.21
N ASN A 94 -6.09 6.49 -21.83
CA ASN A 94 -6.58 5.20 -22.28
C ASN A 94 -6.88 4.30 -21.07
N GLU A 95 -7.72 3.27 -21.26
CA GLU A 95 -8.10 2.35 -20.19
C GLU A 95 -6.89 1.63 -19.58
N LYS A 96 -5.92 1.22 -20.42
CA LYS A 96 -4.65 0.62 -19.97
C LYS A 96 -3.77 1.54 -19.11
N GLU A 97 -3.97 2.85 -19.19
CA GLU A 97 -3.22 3.85 -18.43
C GLU A 97 -3.90 4.17 -17.09
N ARG A 98 -5.14 3.72 -16.86
CA ARG A 98 -5.89 3.91 -15.62
C ARG A 98 -5.55 2.81 -14.61
N LEU A 99 -4.31 2.83 -14.16
CA LEU A 99 -3.82 1.90 -13.16
C LEU A 99 -4.49 2.15 -11.80
N LEU A 100 -4.73 1.07 -11.06
CA LEU A 100 -5.25 1.10 -9.69
C LEU A 100 -4.29 0.32 -8.80
N TYR A 101 -3.75 1.00 -7.79
CA TYR A 101 -2.94 0.38 -6.74
C TYR A 101 -3.66 0.55 -5.40
N ALA A 102 -4.12 -0.56 -4.84
CA ALA A 102 -4.79 -0.59 -3.54
C ALA A 102 -4.52 -1.94 -2.85
N PRO A 103 -3.30 -2.16 -2.34
CA PRO A 103 -2.83 -3.48 -1.88
C PRO A 103 -3.61 -4.04 -0.68
N MET A 104 -4.25 -3.18 0.12
CA MET A 104 -5.04 -3.57 1.29
C MET A 104 -6.56 -3.45 1.06
N ALA A 105 -6.99 -3.27 -0.20
CA ALA A 105 -8.40 -3.17 -0.57
C ALA A 105 -8.83 -4.35 -1.45
N GLY A 106 -10.12 -4.67 -1.41
CA GLY A 106 -10.72 -5.63 -2.33
C GLY A 106 -10.77 -5.09 -3.74
N VAL A 107 -9.90 -5.57 -4.64
CA VAL A 107 -9.82 -5.12 -6.04
C VAL A 107 -9.96 -6.31 -6.97
N GLY A 108 -10.89 -6.21 -7.94
CA GLY A 108 -11.04 -7.23 -8.99
C GLY A 108 -11.49 -8.61 -8.47
N GLY A 109 -12.20 -8.66 -7.34
CA GLY A 109 -12.62 -9.91 -6.70
C GLY A 109 -11.55 -10.55 -5.81
N LEU A 110 -10.41 -9.87 -5.59
CA LEU A 110 -9.33 -10.34 -4.72
C LEU A 110 -9.28 -9.51 -3.44
N VAL A 111 -9.29 -10.16 -2.28
CA VAL A 111 -9.09 -9.52 -0.97
C VAL A 111 -7.93 -10.21 -0.28
N TYR A 112 -6.92 -9.43 0.11
CA TYR A 112 -5.79 -9.89 0.89
C TYR A 112 -6.06 -9.67 2.37
N ASP A 113 -5.88 -10.72 3.17
CA ASP A 113 -5.77 -10.66 4.63
C ASP A 113 -4.34 -11.05 5.02
N LYS A 114 -4.00 -10.93 6.31
CA LYS A 114 -2.67 -11.23 6.85
C LYS A 114 -2.16 -12.62 6.41
N ASP A 115 -3.04 -13.62 6.47
CA ASP A 115 -2.65 -15.04 6.30
C ASP A 115 -3.41 -15.73 5.15
N ALA A 116 -4.30 -15.02 4.45
CA ALA A 116 -5.17 -15.61 3.45
C ALA A 116 -5.48 -14.66 2.30
N VAL A 117 -5.84 -15.25 1.16
CA VAL A 117 -6.29 -14.53 -0.03
C VAL A 117 -7.68 -15.03 -0.38
N TYR A 118 -8.65 -14.13 -0.39
CA TYR A 118 -10.04 -14.43 -0.71
C TYR A 118 -10.32 -14.04 -2.17
N ILE A 119 -10.89 -14.99 -2.91
CA ILE A 119 -11.23 -14.82 -4.33
C ILE A 119 -12.74 -14.96 -4.49
N ASP A 120 -13.40 -13.94 -5.02
CA ASP A 120 -14.81 -13.99 -5.41
C ASP A 120 -14.93 -14.58 -6.81
N LEU A 121 -15.56 -15.74 -6.92
CA LEU A 121 -15.76 -16.45 -8.18
C LEU A 121 -17.17 -16.15 -8.72
N PRO A 122 -17.30 -15.69 -9.98
CA PRO A 122 -18.61 -15.50 -10.58
C PRO A 122 -19.36 -16.84 -10.69
N ALA A 123 -20.69 -16.79 -10.50
CA ALA A 123 -21.58 -17.96 -10.40
C ALA A 123 -21.49 -18.94 -11.59
N SER A 124 -21.01 -18.49 -12.76
CA SER A 124 -20.81 -19.33 -13.95
C SER A 124 -19.77 -20.43 -13.75
N HIS A 125 -18.77 -20.25 -12.87
CA HIS A 125 -17.71 -21.23 -12.64
C HIS A 125 -18.07 -22.28 -11.58
N VAL A 126 -19.09 -22.02 -10.76
CA VAL A 126 -19.53 -22.95 -9.71
C VAL A 126 -20.22 -24.19 -10.32
N ASN A 127 -20.91 -24.01 -11.46
CA ASN A 127 -21.61 -25.09 -12.16
C ASN A 127 -20.67 -26.14 -12.78
N GLN A 128 -19.40 -25.81 -13.05
CA GLN A 128 -18.46 -26.75 -13.68
C GLN A 128 -17.90 -27.78 -12.67
N LEU A 129 -17.76 -27.38 -11.40
CA LEU A 129 -17.27 -28.27 -10.34
C LEU A 129 -18.30 -29.32 -9.92
N GLN A 130 -19.59 -29.01 -10.04
CA GLN A 130 -20.66 -29.96 -9.69
C GLN A 130 -20.87 -31.05 -10.75
N VAL A 131 -20.60 -30.75 -12.02
CA VAL A 131 -20.78 -31.68 -13.15
C VAL A 131 -19.64 -32.72 -13.26
N HIS A 132 -18.47 -32.48 -12.67
CA HIS A 132 -17.36 -33.45 -12.63
C HIS A 132 -17.28 -34.27 -11.33
N ALA A 133 -18.10 -33.93 -10.33
CA ALA A 133 -18.22 -34.67 -9.07
C ALA A 133 -19.47 -35.56 -9.02
N SER A 134 -20.17 -35.73 -10.15
CA SER A 134 -21.37 -36.56 -10.31
C SER A 134 -21.09 -37.80 -11.16
#